data_AF-A0A3G9CXG4-F1
#
_entry.id   AF-A0A3G9CXG4-F1
#
_cell.length_a   1.000
_cell.length_b   1.000
_cell.length_c   1.000
_cell.angle_alpha   90.00
_cell.angle_beta   90.00
_cell.angle_gamma   90.00
#
_symmetry.space_group_name_H-M   'P 1'
#
loop_
_entity.id
_entity.type
_entity.pdbx_description
1 polymer ?
#
loop_
_entity_poly.entity_id
_entity_poly.type
_entity_poly.pdbx_seq_one_letter_code
_entity_poly.pdbx_strand_id
1 'polypeptide(L)'
;MVQESETEKEELPFAKAEVVRLMKQHLDSDKMIRERVKVEMNKFLGEILEKICRELNKYPYATVEYDMFKECIYPYKNIERINKEKERIIKHLEAIKADCDALSEDVERTMRLREE
;
A
#
# COMPACT_ATOMS: atom_id res chain seq x y z
N MET A 1 39.89 10.52 -13.69
CA MET A 1 40.05 9.89 -12.37
C MET A 1 38.80 10.25 -11.58
N VAL A 2 37.77 9.40 -11.66
CA VAL A 2 36.59 9.48 -10.80
C VAL A 2 36.66 8.24 -9.96
N GLN A 3 36.93 8.43 -8.67
CA GLN A 3 37.11 7.37 -7.69
C GLN A 3 35.83 6.53 -7.64
N GLU A 4 35.95 5.24 -7.92
CA GLU A 4 35.06 4.24 -7.36
C GLU A 4 35.22 4.33 -5.85
N SER A 5 34.33 5.09 -5.19
CA SER A 5 34.29 5.13 -3.74
C SER A 5 33.94 3.73 -3.26
N GLU A 6 34.91 3.13 -2.58
CA GLU A 6 34.82 1.88 -1.85
C GLU A 6 33.45 1.77 -1.17
N THR A 7 32.74 0.72 -1.57
CA THR A 7 31.51 0.24 -0.96
C THR A 7 31.57 0.31 0.55
N GLU A 8 30.86 1.27 1.15
CA GLU A 8 30.12 0.98 2.38
C GLU A 8 29.44 -0.36 2.13
N LYS A 9 29.80 -1.39 2.90
CA LYS A 9 29.01 -2.62 2.94
C LYS A 9 27.65 -2.19 3.48
N GLU A 10 26.74 -1.80 2.59
CA GLU A 10 25.38 -1.45 2.95
C GLU A 10 24.83 -2.64 3.76
N GLU A 11 24.61 -2.40 5.04
CA GLU A 11 24.09 -3.42 5.95
C GLU A 11 22.63 -3.65 5.58
N LEU A 12 22.39 -4.70 4.81
CA LEU A 12 21.07 -5.06 4.34
C LEU A 12 20.28 -5.77 5.45
N PRO A 13 19.01 -5.42 5.69
CA PRO A 13 18.21 -6.00 6.76
C PRO A 13 17.97 -7.51 6.58
N PHE A 14 18.06 -8.02 5.36
CA PHE A 14 17.94 -9.45 5.05
C PHE A 14 19.14 -9.97 4.26
N ALA A 15 19.33 -11.30 4.32
CA ALA A 15 20.30 -11.98 3.48
C ALA A 15 19.96 -11.75 1.99
N LYS A 16 20.82 -11.00 1.30
CA LYS A 16 20.61 -10.62 -0.10
C LYS A 16 20.40 -11.81 -1.03
N ALA A 17 21.13 -12.89 -0.83
CA ALA A 17 20.99 -14.11 -1.63
C ALA A 17 19.58 -14.69 -1.54
N GLU A 18 18.95 -14.64 -0.37
CA GLU A 18 17.62 -15.19 -0.14
C GLU A 18 16.54 -14.33 -0.80
N VAL A 19 16.64 -13.00 -0.67
CA VAL A 19 15.75 -12.07 -1.37
C VAL A 19 15.85 -12.27 -2.89
N VAL A 20 17.06 -12.38 -3.44
CA VAL A 20 17.26 -12.61 -4.88
C VAL A 20 16.71 -13.97 -5.33
N ARG A 21 16.86 -15.02 -4.49
CA ARG A 21 16.31 -16.35 -4.76
C ARG A 21 14.80 -16.29 -4.89
N LEU A 22 14.12 -15.66 -3.93
CA LEU A 22 12.67 -15.48 -3.96
C LEU A 22 12.22 -14.65 -5.16
N MET A 23 12.91 -13.57 -5.49
CA MET A 23 12.61 -12.77 -6.69
C MET A 23 12.66 -13.63 -7.96
N LYS A 24 13.70 -14.45 -8.12
CA LYS A 24 13.86 -15.31 -9.31
C LYS A 24 12.84 -16.44 -9.40
N GLN A 25 12.21 -16.84 -8.30
CA GLN A 25 11.13 -17.84 -8.31
C GLN A 25 9.83 -17.29 -8.92
N HIS A 26 9.66 -15.97 -8.95
CA HIS A 26 8.44 -15.32 -9.40
C HIS A 26 8.61 -14.44 -10.64
N LEU A 27 9.84 -14.12 -11.03
CA LEU A 27 10.15 -13.44 -12.29
C LEU A 27 10.33 -14.46 -13.41
N ASP A 28 10.00 -14.05 -14.64
CA ASP A 28 10.27 -14.86 -15.83
C ASP A 28 11.77 -15.19 -15.94
N SER A 29 12.07 -16.38 -16.47
CA SER A 29 13.45 -16.92 -16.51
C SER A 29 14.42 -16.09 -17.36
N ASP A 30 13.93 -15.26 -18.28
CA ASP A 30 14.71 -14.34 -19.12
C ASP A 30 15.07 -13.03 -18.40
N LYS A 31 14.50 -12.74 -17.22
CA LYS A 31 14.69 -11.45 -16.54
C LYS A 31 16.01 -11.41 -15.78
N MET A 32 16.82 -10.40 -16.08
CA MET A 32 18.02 -10.06 -15.32
C MET A 32 17.73 -8.97 -14.29
N ILE A 33 18.09 -9.22 -13.02
CA ILE A 33 17.90 -8.26 -11.92
C ILE A 33 19.19 -7.46 -11.73
N ARG A 34 19.12 -6.14 -11.92
CA ARG A 34 20.24 -5.22 -11.67
C ARG A 34 20.57 -5.13 -10.19
N GLU A 35 21.84 -4.88 -9.89
CA GLU A 35 22.36 -4.80 -8.52
C GLU A 35 21.57 -3.83 -7.62
N ARG A 36 21.36 -2.60 -8.10
CA ARG A 36 20.55 -1.59 -7.42
C ARG A 36 19.15 -2.08 -7.05
N VAL A 37 18.49 -2.85 -7.93
CA VAL A 37 17.14 -3.37 -7.66
C VAL A 37 17.16 -4.38 -6.52
N LYS A 38 18.20 -5.21 -6.42
CA LYS A 38 18.35 -6.19 -5.34
C LYS A 38 18.51 -5.50 -3.98
N VAL A 39 19.30 -4.43 -3.94
CA VAL A 39 19.53 -3.60 -2.75
C VAL A 39 18.24 -2.91 -2.33
N GLU A 40 17.59 -2.20 -3.24
CA GLU A 40 16.37 -1.45 -2.93
C GLU A 40 15.21 -2.36 -2.53
N MET A 41 15.07 -3.52 -3.17
CA MET A 41 14.07 -4.53 -2.76
C MET A 41 14.31 -4.99 -1.32
N ASN A 42 15.56 -5.22 -0.95
CA ASN A 42 15.92 -5.66 0.40
C ASN A 42 15.61 -4.58 1.45
N LYS A 43 15.98 -3.32 1.17
CA LYS A 43 15.64 -2.17 2.03
C LYS A 43 14.12 -2.01 2.16
N PHE A 44 13.39 -2.11 1.06
CA PHE A 44 11.92 -1.99 1.05
C PHE A 44 11.22 -3.07 1.88
N LEU A 45 11.69 -4.33 1.83
CA LEU A 45 11.19 -5.37 2.72
C LEU A 45 11.41 -5.01 4.19
N GLY A 46 12.53 -4.33 4.49
CA GLY A 46 12.86 -3.86 5.84
C GLY A 46 11.88 -2.79 6.29
N GLU A 47 11.61 -1.81 5.44
CA GLU A 47 10.61 -0.77 5.71
C GLU A 47 9.21 -1.34 5.94
N ILE A 48 8.81 -2.38 5.20
CA ILE A 48 7.53 -3.06 5.44
C ILE A 48 7.51 -3.69 6.83
N LEU A 49 8.57 -4.42 7.20
CA LEU A 49 8.68 -5.04 8.51
C LEU A 49 8.63 -3.98 9.63
N GLU A 50 9.38 -2.89 9.48
CA GLU A 50 9.33 -1.77 10.44
C GLU A 50 7.93 -1.19 10.60
N LYS A 51 7.20 -1.00 9.49
CA LYS A 51 5.80 -0.51 9.54
C LYS A 51 4.91 -1.49 10.29
N ILE A 52 5.01 -2.79 10.02
CA ILE A 52 4.25 -3.82 10.75
C ILE A 52 4.59 -3.78 12.25
N CYS A 53 5.87 -3.67 12.62
CA CYS A 53 6.29 -3.57 14.01
C CYS A 53 5.78 -2.30 14.71
N ARG A 54 5.76 -1.15 14.01
CA ARG A 54 5.19 0.09 14.54
C ARG A 54 3.68 -0.02 14.78
N GLU A 55 2.96 -0.72 13.91
CA GLU A 55 1.53 -1.02 14.11
C GLU A 55 1.31 -1.98 15.28
N LEU A 56 2.13 -3.02 15.40
CA LEU A 56 2.10 -3.96 16.53
C LEU A 56 2.34 -3.26 17.88
N ASN A 57 3.19 -2.23 17.91
CA ASN A 57 3.44 -1.43 19.11
C ASN A 57 2.24 -0.60 19.57
N LYS A 58 1.18 -0.47 18.76
CA LYS A 58 -0.07 0.21 19.17
C LYS A 58 -0.91 -0.65 20.10
N TYR A 59 -0.69 -1.97 20.13
CA TYR A 59 -1.37 -2.85 21.05
C TYR A 59 -0.74 -2.70 22.45
N PRO A 60 -1.54 -2.57 23.53
CA PRO A 60 -1.04 -2.28 24.87
C PRO A 60 -0.45 -3.50 25.60
N TYR A 61 -0.17 -4.60 24.88
CA TYR A 61 0.24 -5.88 25.45
C TYR A 61 1.73 -6.10 25.26
N ALA A 62 2.38 -6.71 26.25
CA ALA A 62 3.82 -7.01 26.20
C ALA A 62 4.16 -8.16 25.23
N THR A 63 3.19 -9.02 24.91
CA THR A 63 3.35 -10.16 24.01
C THR A 63 2.57 -9.91 22.72
N VAL A 64 3.24 -10.12 21.58
CA VAL A 64 2.61 -10.07 20.26
C VAL A 64 1.93 -11.40 19.99
N GLU A 65 0.61 -11.37 19.86
CA GLU A 65 -0.20 -12.54 19.54
C GLU A 65 -0.47 -12.65 18.02
N TYR A 66 -0.83 -13.85 17.58
CA TYR A 66 -1.08 -14.12 16.17
C TYR A 66 -2.20 -13.26 15.58
N ASP A 67 -3.26 -13.00 16.33
CA ASP A 67 -4.37 -12.18 15.86
C ASP A 67 -3.93 -10.73 15.64
N MET A 68 -3.09 -10.17 16.52
CA MET A 68 -2.49 -8.83 16.33
C MET A 68 -1.64 -8.79 15.05
N PHE A 69 -0.79 -9.79 14.85
CA PHE A 69 0.02 -9.90 13.63
C PHE A 69 -0.84 -10.02 12.37
N LYS A 70 -1.88 -10.86 12.42
CA LYS A 70 -2.80 -11.10 11.31
C LYS A 70 -3.54 -9.82 10.90
N GLU A 71 -3.94 -9.00 11.87
CA GLU A 71 -4.53 -7.68 11.63
C GLU A 71 -3.52 -6.73 10.99
N CYS A 72 -2.29 -6.62 11.53
CA CYS A 72 -1.27 -5.72 10.99
C CYS A 72 -0.83 -6.04 9.55
N ILE A 73 -0.76 -7.33 9.18
CA ILE A 73 -0.36 -7.72 7.81
C ILE A 73 -1.52 -7.67 6.81
N TYR A 74 -2.76 -7.54 7.28
CA TYR A 74 -3.96 -7.62 6.45
C TYR A 74 -3.94 -6.65 5.26
N PRO A 75 -3.55 -5.37 5.40
CA PRO A 75 -3.52 -4.42 4.28
C PRO A 75 -2.57 -4.85 3.17
N TYR A 76 -1.41 -5.43 3.54
CA TYR A 76 -0.39 -5.88 2.60
C TYR A 76 -0.81 -7.14 1.85
N LYS A 77 -1.53 -8.06 2.52
CA LYS A 77 -2.05 -9.28 1.88
C LYS A 77 -3.26 -9.05 0.97
N ASN A 78 -4.01 -7.96 1.19
CA ASN A 78 -5.30 -7.73 0.54
C ASN A 78 -5.33 -6.44 -0.30
N ILE A 79 -4.17 -5.92 -0.70
CA ILE A 79 -4.06 -4.59 -1.31
C ILE A 79 -4.91 -4.45 -2.58
N GLU A 80 -4.94 -5.47 -3.46
CA GLU A 80 -5.77 -5.46 -4.67
C GLU A 80 -7.27 -5.41 -4.34
N ARG A 81 -7.70 -6.21 -3.36
CA ARG A 81 -9.10 -6.26 -2.92
C ARG A 81 -9.51 -4.92 -2.31
N ILE A 82 -8.66 -4.34 -1.46
CA ILE A 82 -8.88 -3.03 -0.83
C ILE A 82 -8.98 -1.93 -1.91
N ASN A 83 -8.13 -1.96 -2.93
CA ASN A 83 -8.18 -0.98 -4.01
C ASN A 83 -9.46 -1.10 -4.84
N LYS A 84 -9.90 -2.32 -5.18
CA LYS A 84 -11.18 -2.55 -5.88
C LYS A 84 -12.38 -2.07 -5.06
N GLU A 85 -12.39 -2.38 -3.76
CA GLU A 85 -13.41 -1.90 -2.83
C GLU A 85 -13.44 -0.37 -2.77
N LYS A 86 -12.26 0.27 -2.71
CA LYS A 86 -12.12 1.73 -2.71
C LYS A 86 -12.72 2.35 -3.98
N GLU A 87 -12.39 1.82 -5.16
CA GLU A 87 -12.96 2.29 -6.43
C GLU A 87 -14.48 2.15 -6.45
N ARG A 88 -15.00 1.01 -5.96
CA ARG A 88 -16.45 0.80 -5.88
C ARG A 88 -17.13 1.82 -4.96
N ILE A 89 -16.55 2.09 -3.78
CA ILE A 89 -17.08 3.08 -2.84
C ILE A 89 -17.10 4.47 -3.45
N ILE A 90 -16.02 4.87 -4.16
CA ILE A 90 -15.95 6.17 -4.84
C ILE A 90 -17.09 6.30 -5.86
N LYS A 91 -17.31 5.29 -6.70
CA LYS A 91 -18.43 5.30 -7.67
C LYS A 91 -19.79 5.46 -7.00
N HIS A 92 -20.01 4.80 -5.87
CA HIS A 92 -21.25 4.96 -5.12
C HIS A 92 -21.40 6.36 -4.52
N LEU A 93 -20.31 6.94 -4.00
CA LEU A 93 -20.32 8.32 -3.50
C LEU A 93 -20.61 9.33 -4.61
N GLU A 94 -20.06 9.13 -5.81
CA GLU A 94 -20.33 9.97 -6.97
C GLU A 94 -21.80 9.88 -7.41
N ALA A 95 -22.39 8.69 -7.40
CA ALA A 95 -23.80 8.50 -7.70
C ALA A 95 -24.70 9.22 -6.68
N ILE A 96 -24.43 9.03 -5.37
CA ILE A 96 -25.17 9.71 -4.30
C ILE A 96 -25.07 11.23 -4.44
N LYS A 97 -23.88 11.73 -4.79
CA LYS A 97 -23.69 13.17 -5.02
C LYS A 97 -24.55 13.67 -6.19
N ALA A 98 -24.54 12.96 -7.31
CA ALA A 98 -25.37 13.32 -8.47
C ALA A 98 -26.87 13.33 -8.13
N ASP A 99 -27.33 12.37 -7.33
CA ASP A 99 -28.71 12.33 -6.84
C ASP A 99 -29.02 13.55 -5.95
N CYS A 100 -28.11 13.93 -5.06
CA CYS A 100 -28.25 15.14 -4.23
C CYS A 100 -28.26 16.43 -5.06
N ASP A 101 -27.40 16.52 -6.09
CA ASP A 101 -27.33 17.68 -6.99
C ASP A 101 -28.65 17.83 -7.77
N ALA A 102 -29.19 16.72 -8.32
CA ALA A 102 -30.49 16.72 -9.00
C ALA A 102 -31.65 17.14 -8.08
N LEU A 103 -31.69 16.60 -6.85
CA LEU A 103 -32.70 16.98 -5.85
C LEU A 103 -32.59 18.47 -5.49
N SER A 104 -31.38 19.01 -5.43
CA SER A 104 -31.16 20.43 -5.12
C SER A 104 -31.70 21.32 -6.25
N GLU A 105 -31.44 20.98 -7.51
CA GLU A 105 -31.96 21.69 -8.67
C GLU A 105 -33.51 21.67 -8.74
N ASP A 106 -34.12 20.53 -8.42
CA ASP A 106 -35.59 20.39 -8.40
C ASP A 106 -36.24 21.27 -7.31
N VAL A 107 -35.62 21.35 -6.14
CA VAL A 107 -36.07 22.24 -5.06
C VAL A 107 -35.97 23.69 -5.49
N GLU A 108 -34.84 24.11 -6.05
CA GLU A 108 -34.67 25.48 -6.54
C GLU A 108 -35.70 25.85 -7.62
N ARG A 109 -35.94 24.94 -8.58
CA ARG A 109 -36.96 25.14 -9.63
C ARG A 109 -38.35 25.32 -9.02
N THR A 110 -38.71 24.47 -8.05
CA THR A 110 -40.02 24.53 -7.39
C THR A 110 -40.21 25.82 -6.59
N MET A 111 -39.16 26.31 -5.94
CA MET A 111 -39.22 27.56 -5.17
C MET A 111 -39.36 28.77 -6.09
N ARG A 112 -38.62 28.83 -7.22
CA ARG A 112 -38.76 29.92 -8.20
C ARG A 112 -40.17 30.01 -8.79
N LEU A 113 -40.80 28.87 -9.07
CA LEU A 113 -42.18 28.82 -9.59
C LEU A 113 -43.25 29.27 -8.57
N ARG A 114 -42.92 29.36 -7.28
CA ARG A 114 -43.83 29.85 -6.22
C ARG A 114 -43.71 31.35 -5.96
N GLU A 115 -42.69 32.01 -6.49
CA GLU A 115 -42.43 33.44 -6.30
C GLU A 115 -42.98 34.30 -7.46
N GLU A 116 -43.52 33.68 -8.51
CA GLU A 116 -44.28 34.30 -9.61
C GLU A 116 -45.80 34.13 -9.41
#